data_AF-A0A1G7ASQ7-F1
#
_entry.id   AF-A0A1G7ASQ7-F1
#
_cell.length_a   1.000
_cell.length_b   1.000
_cell.length_c   1.000
_cell.angle_alpha   90.00
_cell.angle_beta   90.00
_cell.angle_gamma   90.00
#
_symmetry.space_group_name_H-M   'P 1'
#
loop_
_entity.id
_entity.type
_entity.pdbx_description
1 polymer ?
#
loop_
_entity_poly.entity_id
_entity_poly.type
_entity_poly.pdbx_seq_one_letter_code
_entity_poly.pdbx_strand_id
1 'polypeptide(L)'
;MNFDKSNYIDVFNIPTEANFEVSSVDINEGEAVVFKNTSAGYPAPTEFQWEITPSDRVEYISGDSASKDSNVKFNTPGKYTVQLKAKSEYNEDVIKKEKLINVASYYEKVKNLTKSLDGKELTLSWEKPDMKPIYTEDFGGNGENVPADITVIDNNNDNFKWFVTDYNANSGRFSAMSYSFGSGYDAVDTDDFSY
;
A
#
# COMPACT_ATOMS: atom_id res chain seq x y z
N MET A 1 -14.12 -62.83 -24.35
CA MET A 1 -12.98 -61.98 -24.73
C MET A 1 -13.01 -60.80 -23.78
N ASN A 2 -12.20 -60.85 -22.72
CA ASN A 2 -12.09 -59.73 -21.77
C ASN A 2 -11.26 -58.64 -22.45
N PHE A 3 -11.81 -57.45 -22.56
CA PHE A 3 -11.04 -56.27 -22.94
C PHE A 3 -10.56 -55.62 -21.65
N ASP A 4 -9.44 -56.09 -21.13
CA ASP A 4 -8.73 -55.37 -20.08
C ASP A 4 -8.06 -54.15 -20.73
N LYS A 5 -8.74 -52.99 -20.66
CA LYS A 5 -8.12 -51.68 -20.95
C LYS A 5 -7.41 -51.21 -19.68
N SER A 6 -6.12 -51.49 -19.56
CA SER A 6 -5.26 -50.88 -18.56
C SER A 6 -4.52 -49.67 -19.17
N ASN A 7 -4.50 -48.54 -18.45
CA ASN A 7 -3.87 -47.25 -18.83
C ASN A 7 -4.59 -46.47 -19.95
N TYR A 8 -5.76 -45.89 -19.67
CA TYR A 8 -6.50 -45.02 -20.62
C TYR A 8 -6.56 -43.53 -20.18
N ILE A 9 -5.90 -43.14 -19.09
CA ILE A 9 -5.97 -41.75 -18.57
C ILE A 9 -4.56 -41.21 -18.41
N ASP A 10 -4.23 -40.19 -19.20
CA ASP A 10 -3.12 -39.28 -18.91
C ASP A 10 -3.67 -38.17 -18.01
N VAL A 11 -3.24 -38.14 -16.75
CA VAL A 11 -3.54 -37.02 -15.85
C VAL A 11 -2.58 -35.89 -16.21
N PHE A 12 -3.08 -34.91 -16.97
CA PHE A 12 -2.32 -33.71 -17.29
C PHE A 12 -2.21 -32.84 -16.04
N ASN A 13 -1.00 -32.73 -15.49
CA ASN A 13 -0.68 -31.94 -14.32
C ASN A 13 0.52 -31.05 -14.63
N ILE A 14 0.41 -29.75 -14.38
CA ILE A 14 1.53 -28.81 -14.38
C ILE A 14 1.78 -28.44 -12.92
N PRO A 15 3.01 -28.62 -12.40
CA PRO A 15 3.34 -28.25 -11.03
C PRO A 15 2.90 -26.82 -10.69
N THR A 16 2.43 -26.63 -9.46
CA THR A 16 2.18 -25.28 -8.95
C THR A 16 3.51 -24.54 -8.89
N GLU A 17 3.53 -23.31 -9.40
CA GLU A 17 4.66 -22.38 -9.27
C GLU A 17 4.14 -21.13 -8.57
N ALA A 18 4.55 -20.93 -7.31
CA ALA A 18 4.08 -19.83 -6.50
C ALA A 18 4.77 -18.53 -6.92
N ASN A 19 4.00 -17.49 -7.23
CA ASN A 19 4.56 -16.18 -7.54
C ASN A 19 3.58 -15.06 -7.20
N PHE A 20 4.12 -13.86 -7.01
CA PHE A 20 3.33 -12.67 -6.76
C PHE A 20 4.07 -11.38 -7.12
N GLU A 21 3.28 -10.33 -7.30
CA GLU A 21 3.73 -8.96 -7.53
C GLU A 21 3.20 -8.04 -6.41
N VAL A 22 3.88 -6.92 -6.20
CA VAL A 22 3.52 -5.90 -5.22
C VAL A 22 3.42 -4.53 -5.88
N SER A 23 2.52 -3.67 -5.40
CA SER A 23 2.34 -2.33 -5.96
C SER A 23 3.52 -1.38 -5.69
N SER A 24 4.22 -1.55 -4.57
CA SER A 24 5.45 -0.82 -4.24
C SER A 24 6.34 -1.68 -3.33
N VAL A 25 7.65 -1.43 -3.37
CA VAL A 25 8.67 -2.04 -2.50
C VAL A 25 9.30 -1.06 -1.53
N ASP A 26 9.17 0.25 -1.78
CA ASP A 26 9.60 1.32 -0.89
C ASP A 26 8.38 2.18 -0.55
N ILE A 27 8.04 2.21 0.74
CA ILE A 27 6.89 2.92 1.26
C ILE A 27 7.25 3.64 2.56
N ASN A 28 6.40 4.55 2.99
CA ASN A 28 6.47 5.12 4.34
C ASN A 28 5.53 4.38 5.29
N GLU A 29 5.78 4.51 6.60
CA GLU A 29 4.88 3.97 7.61
C GLU A 29 3.44 4.47 7.40
N GLY A 30 2.46 3.62 7.68
CA GLY A 30 1.05 3.93 7.46
C GLY A 30 0.58 3.79 6.00
N GLU A 31 1.47 3.60 5.03
CA GLU A 31 1.07 3.30 3.65
C GLU A 31 0.71 1.81 3.48
N ALA A 32 0.01 1.51 2.38
CA ALA A 32 -0.46 0.16 2.06
C ALA A 32 0.10 -0.36 0.73
N VAL A 33 0.32 -1.67 0.67
CA VAL A 33 0.83 -2.38 -0.49
C VAL A 33 -0.18 -3.42 -0.93
N VAL A 34 -0.51 -3.40 -2.23
CA VAL A 34 -1.35 -4.42 -2.85
C VAL A 34 -0.48 -5.60 -3.25
N PHE A 35 -0.84 -6.78 -2.75
CA PHE A 35 -0.26 -8.08 -3.08
C PHE A 35 -1.15 -8.77 -4.11
N LYS A 36 -0.58 -9.08 -5.26
CA LYS A 36 -1.27 -9.74 -6.37
C LYS A 36 -0.65 -11.10 -6.64
N ASN A 37 -1.43 -12.17 -6.49
CA ASN A 37 -0.99 -13.51 -6.81
C ASN A 37 -0.85 -13.69 -8.33
N THR A 38 0.31 -14.16 -8.77
CA THR A 38 0.62 -14.53 -10.15
C THR A 38 1.02 -16.00 -10.29
N SER A 39 0.73 -16.82 -9.27
CA SER A 39 1.04 -18.25 -9.27
C SER A 39 0.40 -18.99 -10.45
N ALA A 40 1.15 -19.94 -11.01
CA ALA A 40 0.75 -20.77 -12.14
C ALA A 40 0.63 -22.25 -11.73
N GLY A 41 0.03 -23.07 -12.59
CA GLY A 41 -0.16 -24.51 -12.37
C GLY A 41 -1.40 -25.03 -13.07
N TYR A 42 -1.50 -26.35 -13.21
CA TYR A 42 -2.70 -27.01 -13.71
C TYR A 42 -2.93 -28.34 -12.98
N PRO A 43 -4.03 -28.53 -12.24
CA PRO A 43 -5.08 -27.56 -11.98
C PRO A 43 -4.57 -26.25 -11.35
N ALA A 44 -5.24 -25.14 -11.64
CA ALA A 44 -4.81 -23.84 -11.14
C ALA A 44 -4.86 -23.81 -9.60
N PRO A 45 -3.93 -23.11 -8.92
CA PRO A 45 -3.98 -22.94 -7.48
C PRO A 45 -5.24 -22.20 -7.04
N THR A 46 -5.90 -22.69 -5.99
CA THR A 46 -7.13 -22.13 -5.43
C THR A 46 -7.02 -21.80 -3.94
N GLU A 47 -6.00 -22.33 -3.26
CA GLU A 47 -5.71 -22.06 -1.86
C GLU A 47 -4.43 -21.23 -1.75
N PHE A 48 -4.47 -20.15 -0.98
CA PHE A 48 -3.35 -19.22 -0.79
C PHE A 48 -3.09 -19.00 0.69
N GLN A 49 -1.83 -18.79 1.06
CA GLN A 49 -1.45 -18.40 2.40
C GLN A 49 -0.29 -17.41 2.35
N TRP A 50 -0.56 -16.18 2.77
CA TRP A 50 0.41 -15.11 2.91
C TRP A 50 0.99 -15.08 4.32
N GLU A 51 2.30 -14.91 4.41
CA GLU A 51 3.02 -14.70 5.66
C GLU A 51 3.96 -13.51 5.51
N ILE A 52 3.81 -12.54 6.41
CA ILE A 52 4.59 -11.29 6.43
C ILE A 52 5.38 -11.25 7.73
N THR A 53 6.71 -11.10 7.61
CA THR A 53 7.62 -11.05 8.76
C THR A 53 8.49 -9.80 8.70
N PRO A 54 8.52 -8.95 9.74
CA PRO A 54 7.74 -9.07 10.99
C PRO A 54 6.24 -8.86 10.75
N SER A 55 5.40 -9.50 11.56
CA SER A 55 3.93 -9.32 11.51
C SER A 55 3.46 -8.16 12.38
N ASP A 56 4.37 -7.52 13.13
CA ASP A 56 4.04 -6.45 14.06
C ASP A 56 3.43 -5.26 13.34
N ARG A 57 2.22 -4.87 13.76
CA ARG A 57 1.45 -3.72 13.26
C ARG A 57 1.24 -3.71 11.74
N VAL A 58 1.18 -4.90 11.16
CA VAL A 58 0.72 -5.13 9.79
C VAL A 58 -0.80 -5.34 9.83
N GLU A 59 -1.54 -4.66 8.96
CA GLU A 59 -3.01 -4.70 8.93
C GLU A 59 -3.52 -5.00 7.52
N TYR A 60 -4.44 -5.94 7.38
CA TYR A 60 -5.11 -6.19 6.10
C TYR A 60 -6.28 -5.21 5.94
N ILE A 61 -6.14 -4.25 5.02
CA ILE A 61 -7.21 -3.28 4.69
C ILE A 61 -8.28 -3.94 3.82
N SER A 62 -7.87 -4.88 2.95
CA SER A 62 -8.80 -5.69 2.17
C SER A 62 -8.23 -7.09 1.94
N GLY A 63 -9.11 -8.10 2.03
CA GLY A 63 -8.68 -9.50 2.06
C GLY A 63 -8.05 -9.86 3.39
N ASP A 64 -7.38 -11.00 3.43
CA ASP A 64 -6.70 -11.55 4.59
C ASP A 64 -5.49 -12.38 4.16
N SER A 65 -4.91 -13.14 5.10
CA SER A 65 -3.77 -14.02 4.80
C SER A 65 -4.14 -15.22 3.91
N ALA A 66 -5.42 -15.54 3.71
CA ALA A 66 -5.85 -16.66 2.86
C ALA A 66 -6.39 -16.21 1.48
N SER A 67 -6.56 -14.91 1.30
CA SER A 67 -7.10 -14.31 0.09
C SER A 67 -6.11 -14.45 -1.09
N LYS A 68 -6.64 -14.61 -2.31
CA LYS A 68 -5.81 -14.67 -3.52
C LYS A 68 -4.98 -13.41 -3.71
N ASP A 69 -5.63 -12.25 -3.56
CA ASP A 69 -5.01 -10.93 -3.58
C ASP A 69 -5.39 -10.21 -2.28
N SER A 70 -4.47 -9.41 -1.76
CA SER A 70 -4.64 -8.73 -0.46
C SER A 70 -4.08 -7.32 -0.49
N ASN A 71 -4.62 -6.41 0.31
CA ASN A 71 -4.06 -5.05 0.50
C ASN A 71 -3.66 -4.88 1.96
N VAL A 72 -2.39 -4.59 2.19
CA VAL A 72 -1.78 -4.66 3.52
C VAL A 72 -1.11 -3.35 3.87
N LYS A 73 -1.51 -2.76 5.01
CA LYS A 73 -0.94 -1.57 5.61
C LYS A 73 0.25 -1.92 6.51
N PHE A 74 1.32 -1.13 6.43
CA PHE A 74 2.52 -1.29 7.25
C PHE A 74 2.71 -0.10 8.17
N ASN A 75 2.40 -0.24 9.46
CA ASN A 75 2.41 0.89 10.40
C ASN A 75 3.73 1.01 11.20
N THR A 76 4.79 0.32 10.81
CA THR A 76 6.08 0.37 11.53
C THR A 76 7.24 0.36 10.54
N PRO A 77 8.24 1.25 10.73
CA PRO A 77 9.43 1.26 9.89
C PRO A 77 10.23 -0.04 10.03
N GLY A 78 10.75 -0.54 8.91
CA GLY A 78 11.50 -1.79 8.89
C GLY A 78 11.52 -2.45 7.53
N LYS A 79 12.21 -3.59 7.45
CA LYS A 79 12.23 -4.44 6.25
C LYS A 79 11.38 -5.66 6.48
N TYR A 80 10.45 -5.90 5.56
CA TYR A 80 9.49 -6.99 5.64
C TYR A 80 9.80 -8.05 4.58
N THR A 81 9.80 -9.29 5.02
CA THR A 81 9.86 -10.49 4.18
C THR A 81 8.45 -10.97 3.94
N VAL A 82 8.15 -11.30 2.68
CA VAL A 82 6.84 -11.78 2.28
C VAL A 82 6.97 -13.17 1.69
N GLN A 83 6.15 -14.07 2.18
CA GLN A 83 6.02 -15.43 1.68
C GLN A 83 4.59 -15.67 1.21
N LEU A 84 4.46 -16.34 0.07
CA LEU A 84 3.19 -16.84 -0.44
C LEU A 84 3.31 -18.35 -0.64
N LYS A 85 2.41 -19.10 -0.02
CA LYS A 85 2.14 -20.49 -0.36
C LYS A 85 0.92 -20.54 -1.27
N ALA A 86 1.05 -21.16 -2.44
CA ALA A 86 -0.05 -21.41 -3.37
C ALA A 86 -0.26 -22.93 -3.50
N LYS A 87 -1.52 -23.37 -3.43
CA LYS A 87 -1.88 -24.79 -3.47
C LYS A 87 -3.01 -25.05 -4.47
N SER A 88 -2.76 -26.02 -5.34
CA SER A 88 -3.72 -26.65 -6.23
C SER A 88 -4.14 -28.01 -5.66
N GLU A 89 -5.08 -28.67 -6.33
CA GLU A 89 -5.61 -29.98 -5.91
C GLU A 89 -4.52 -31.04 -5.67
N TYR A 90 -3.44 -30.99 -6.47
CA TYR A 90 -2.39 -32.02 -6.46
C TYR A 90 -0.99 -31.49 -6.14
N ASN A 91 -0.77 -30.17 -6.17
CA ASN A 91 0.56 -29.60 -5.97
C ASN A 91 0.49 -28.34 -5.10
N GLU A 92 1.58 -28.04 -4.44
CA GLU A 92 1.78 -26.79 -3.73
C GLU A 92 3.19 -26.28 -4.00
N ASP A 93 3.34 -24.97 -3.90
CA ASP A 93 4.64 -24.33 -3.94
C ASP A 93 4.65 -23.11 -3.00
N VAL A 94 5.85 -22.73 -2.60
CA VAL A 94 6.10 -21.64 -1.65
C VAL A 94 7.19 -20.73 -2.21
N ILE A 95 6.85 -19.46 -2.39
CA ILE A 95 7.81 -18.42 -2.74
C ILE A 95 8.03 -17.51 -1.55
N LYS A 96 9.31 -17.22 -1.26
CA LYS A 96 9.71 -16.30 -0.20
C LYS A 96 10.62 -15.22 -0.78
N LYS A 97 10.21 -13.96 -0.64
CA LYS A 97 10.99 -12.79 -1.06
C LYS A 97 11.49 -12.06 0.19
N GLU A 98 12.77 -12.23 0.50
CA GLU A 98 13.39 -11.65 1.69
C GLU A 98 13.53 -10.14 1.58
N LYS A 99 13.17 -9.43 2.65
CA LYS A 99 13.30 -7.96 2.76
C LYS A 99 12.73 -7.23 1.53
N LEU A 100 11.61 -7.74 1.01
CA LEU A 100 10.96 -7.22 -0.19
C LEU A 100 10.42 -5.81 -0.01
N ILE A 101 9.77 -5.54 1.13
CA ILE A 101 9.18 -4.22 1.43
C ILE A 101 10.05 -3.49 2.43
N ASN A 102 10.43 -2.27 2.10
CA ASN A 102 11.19 -1.36 2.93
C ASN A 102 10.29 -0.20 3.35
N VAL A 103 9.99 -0.14 4.65
CA VAL A 103 9.11 0.87 5.26
C VAL A 103 9.98 1.90 5.96
N ALA A 104 9.95 3.12 5.45
CA ALA A 104 10.64 4.26 6.03
C ALA A 104 9.81 4.93 7.13
N SER A 105 10.50 5.50 8.12
CA SER A 105 9.88 6.39 9.10
C SER A 105 9.63 7.76 8.49
N TYR A 106 8.53 8.43 8.86
CA TYR A 106 8.39 9.87 8.59
C TYR A 106 9.30 10.70 9.50
N TYR A 107 9.58 10.15 10.68
CA TYR A 107 10.32 10.81 11.73
C TYR A 107 11.70 10.19 11.88
N GLU A 108 12.76 10.97 11.69
CA GLU A 108 14.06 10.57 12.19
C GLU A 108 14.08 10.60 13.73
N LYS A 109 15.03 9.88 14.33
CA LYS A 109 15.26 10.01 15.77
C LYS A 109 15.81 11.39 16.11
N VAL A 110 15.46 11.89 17.29
CA VAL A 110 16.06 13.11 17.85
C VAL A 110 17.59 12.93 17.95
N LYS A 111 18.34 13.88 17.38
CA LYS A 111 19.80 13.88 17.37
C LYS A 111 20.32 14.81 18.47
N ASN A 112 21.53 14.54 18.97
CA ASN A 112 22.28 15.42 19.88
C ASN A 112 21.52 15.86 21.15
N LEU A 113 20.77 14.94 21.76
CA LEU A 113 20.15 15.19 23.07
C LEU A 113 21.22 15.40 24.14
N THR A 114 21.29 16.61 24.67
CA THR A 114 22.16 17.01 25.77
C THR A 114 21.33 17.53 26.94
N LYS A 115 21.87 17.40 28.15
CA LYS A 115 21.24 17.90 29.39
C LYS A 115 22.22 18.79 30.14
N SER A 116 21.72 19.90 30.67
CA SER A 116 22.45 20.78 31.59
C SER A 116 21.57 21.04 32.82
N LEU A 117 22.17 21.01 34.01
CA LEU A 117 21.49 21.31 35.26
C LEU A 117 22.20 22.47 35.94
N ASP A 118 21.52 23.59 36.09
CA ASP A 118 22.00 24.74 36.86
C ASP A 118 21.08 24.98 38.06
N GLY A 119 21.56 24.60 39.25
CA GLY A 119 20.78 24.61 40.48
C GLY A 119 19.52 23.73 40.39
N LYS A 120 18.36 24.36 40.18
CA LYS A 120 17.05 23.68 40.02
C LYS A 120 16.54 23.67 38.58
N GLU A 121 17.27 24.28 37.65
CA GLU A 121 16.85 24.41 36.27
C GLU A 121 17.51 23.34 35.40
N LEU A 122 16.68 22.47 34.80
CA LEU A 122 17.11 21.44 33.87
C LEU A 122 16.84 21.92 32.44
N THR A 123 17.91 22.12 31.68
CA THR A 123 17.84 22.41 30.25
C THR A 123 18.10 21.14 29.45
N LEU A 124 17.21 20.84 28.51
CA LEU A 124 17.42 19.84 27.48
C LEU A 124 17.64 20.56 26.15
N SER A 125 18.68 20.17 25.41
CA SER A 125 18.92 20.68 24.06
C SER A 125 19.07 19.51 23.11
N TRP A 126 18.44 19.60 21.95
CA TRP A 126 18.51 18.57 20.92
C TRP A 126 18.44 19.20 19.54
N GLU A 127 18.94 18.47 18.54
CA GLU A 127 18.73 18.80 17.15
C GLU A 127 17.39 18.25 16.69
N LYS A 128 16.59 19.11 16.05
CA LYS A 128 15.31 18.71 15.47
C LYS A 128 15.56 17.53 14.52
N PRO A 129 14.76 16.45 14.57
CA PRO A 129 14.88 15.40 13.59
C PRO A 129 14.61 15.94 12.19
N ASP A 130 15.25 15.34 11.20
CA ASP A 130 14.83 15.50 9.82
C ASP A 130 13.50 14.76 9.68
N MET A 131 12.42 15.49 9.43
CA MET A 131 11.17 14.86 9.03
C MET A 131 11.23 14.73 7.52
N LYS A 132 10.92 13.54 6.98
CA LYS A 132 10.63 13.46 5.54
C LYS A 132 9.58 14.53 5.26
N PRO A 133 9.75 15.38 4.23
CA PRO A 133 8.76 16.40 3.94
C PRO A 133 7.39 15.73 3.87
N ILE A 134 6.49 16.13 4.77
CA ILE A 134 5.07 15.91 4.59
C ILE A 134 4.78 16.57 3.25
N TYR A 135 4.24 15.78 2.31
CA TYR A 135 3.95 16.16 0.94
C TYR A 135 3.62 17.65 0.84
N THR A 136 4.39 18.37 0.04
CA THR A 136 3.93 19.63 -0.57
C THR A 136 2.58 19.34 -1.22
N GLU A 137 1.67 20.31 -1.18
CA GLU A 137 0.36 20.23 -1.83
C GLU A 137 0.55 20.25 -3.36
N ASP A 138 1.22 19.25 -3.93
CA ASP A 138 1.34 19.10 -5.37
C ASP A 138 0.09 18.36 -5.88
N PHE A 139 -1.03 19.08 -5.92
CA PHE A 139 -2.16 18.72 -6.78
C PHE A 139 -1.85 18.89 -8.28
N GLY A 140 -0.59 19.20 -8.65
CA GLY A 140 -0.12 19.47 -10.01
C GLY A 140 0.57 18.31 -10.73
N GLY A 141 0.73 17.14 -10.10
CA GLY A 141 1.37 15.99 -10.73
C GLY A 141 0.47 15.30 -11.75
N ASN A 142 0.86 15.25 -13.02
CA ASN A 142 0.27 14.34 -14.01
C ASN A 142 0.50 12.87 -13.60
N GLY A 143 -0.39 12.33 -12.76
CA GLY A 143 -0.42 10.92 -12.38
C GLY A 143 0.00 10.60 -10.94
N GLU A 144 0.08 11.56 -10.02
CA GLU A 144 0.33 11.26 -8.61
C GLU A 144 -0.97 10.93 -7.86
N ASN A 145 -0.94 9.84 -7.08
CA ASN A 145 -2.13 9.20 -6.52
C ASN A 145 -2.69 9.99 -5.34
N VAL A 146 -3.93 10.47 -5.48
CA VAL A 146 -4.71 11.04 -4.37
C VAL A 146 -5.05 9.94 -3.34
N PRO A 147 -4.88 10.18 -2.01
CA PRO A 147 -5.28 9.23 -0.97
C PRO A 147 -6.76 8.82 -1.07
N ALA A 148 -7.05 7.53 -0.85
CA ALA A 148 -8.40 6.98 -1.01
C ALA A 148 -9.37 7.38 0.12
N ASP A 149 -8.87 7.95 1.20
CA ASP A 149 -9.56 8.29 2.44
C ASP A 149 -9.75 9.81 2.65
N ILE A 150 -9.72 10.60 1.57
CA ILE A 150 -10.00 12.04 1.66
C ILE A 150 -11.45 12.29 2.09
N THR A 151 -11.60 13.06 3.18
CA THR A 151 -12.86 13.61 3.63
C THR A 151 -12.86 15.13 3.50
N VAL A 152 -13.83 15.70 2.77
CA VAL A 152 -14.03 17.16 2.75
C VAL A 152 -14.90 17.58 3.93
N ILE A 153 -14.38 18.48 4.77
CA ILE A 153 -15.12 19.07 5.89
C ILE A 153 -15.56 20.48 5.50
N ASP A 154 -16.87 20.69 5.45
CA ASP A 154 -17.46 22.03 5.39
C ASP A 154 -17.69 22.52 6.82
N ASN A 155 -16.72 23.27 7.34
CA ASN A 155 -16.74 23.73 8.72
C ASN A 155 -17.60 24.99 8.92
N ASN A 156 -17.99 25.69 7.86
CA ASN A 156 -18.78 26.93 7.94
C ASN A 156 -20.24 26.76 7.47
N ASN A 157 -20.62 25.56 6.99
CA ASN A 157 -21.95 25.21 6.50
C ASN A 157 -22.45 26.12 5.36
N ASP A 158 -21.54 26.68 4.58
CA ASP A 158 -21.89 27.60 3.49
C ASP A 158 -22.39 26.87 2.23
N ASN A 159 -22.30 25.53 2.19
CA ASN A 159 -22.61 24.67 1.06
C ASN A 159 -21.71 24.87 -0.18
N PHE A 160 -20.65 25.67 -0.09
CA PHE A 160 -19.61 25.82 -1.10
C PHE A 160 -18.48 24.80 -0.83
N LYS A 161 -18.82 23.51 -0.91
CA LYS A 161 -17.91 22.41 -0.54
C LYS A 161 -17.03 21.95 -1.71
N TRP A 162 -15.76 21.66 -1.44
CA TRP A 162 -14.99 20.78 -2.32
C TRP A 162 -15.71 19.41 -2.43
N PHE A 163 -15.67 18.79 -3.60
CA PHE A 163 -16.26 17.48 -3.84
C PHE A 163 -15.23 16.53 -4.43
N VAL A 164 -15.32 15.27 -4.00
CA VAL A 164 -14.47 14.18 -4.49
C VAL A 164 -15.16 13.59 -5.73
N THR A 165 -14.50 13.67 -6.89
CA THR A 165 -15.07 13.28 -8.19
C THR A 165 -14.09 12.46 -9.03
N ASP A 166 -14.59 11.56 -9.87
CA ASP A 166 -13.84 10.82 -10.88
C ASP A 166 -13.66 11.61 -12.20
N TYR A 167 -14.31 12.76 -12.34
CA TYR A 167 -14.43 13.52 -13.60
C TYR A 167 -13.09 13.98 -14.20
N ASN A 168 -12.07 14.22 -13.37
CA ASN A 168 -10.71 14.60 -13.78
C ASN A 168 -9.65 13.64 -13.21
N ALA A 169 -10.01 12.36 -13.07
CA ALA A 169 -9.09 11.33 -12.58
C ALA A 169 -8.07 10.96 -13.67
N ASN A 170 -6.82 11.39 -13.55
CA ASN A 170 -5.78 11.05 -14.53
C ASN A 170 -5.24 9.61 -14.43
N SER A 171 -5.80 8.76 -13.55
CA SER A 171 -5.38 7.35 -13.41
C SER A 171 -6.43 6.43 -12.76
N GLY A 172 -7.72 6.81 -12.77
CA GLY A 172 -8.81 5.91 -12.36
C GLY A 172 -9.11 5.85 -10.86
N ARG A 173 -8.72 6.87 -10.08
CA ARG A 173 -9.20 7.11 -8.70
C ARG A 173 -9.49 8.59 -8.47
N PHE A 174 -10.41 8.85 -7.53
CA PHE A 174 -11.06 10.14 -7.32
C PHE A 174 -10.11 11.33 -7.10
N SER A 175 -10.47 12.49 -7.65
CA SER A 175 -9.83 13.81 -7.50
C SER A 175 -10.66 14.74 -6.63
N ALA A 176 -10.05 15.67 -5.88
CA ALA A 176 -10.77 16.73 -5.17
C ALA A 176 -10.97 17.93 -6.10
N MET A 177 -12.21 18.43 -6.19
CA MET A 177 -12.60 19.56 -7.05
C MET A 177 -13.34 20.60 -6.22
N SER A 178 -13.03 21.89 -6.43
CA SER A 178 -13.72 22.99 -5.73
C SER A 178 -15.18 23.12 -6.18
N TYR A 179 -16.09 23.51 -5.27
CA TYR A 179 -17.51 23.73 -5.56
C TYR A 179 -17.74 24.62 -6.79
N SER A 180 -16.92 25.66 -6.93
CA SER A 180 -17.00 26.65 -8.01
C SER A 180 -16.83 26.06 -9.42
N PHE A 181 -16.43 24.79 -9.52
CA PHE A 181 -15.96 24.14 -10.74
C PHE A 181 -16.95 23.15 -11.37
N GLY A 182 -17.98 22.70 -10.65
CA GLY A 182 -19.02 21.80 -11.19
C GLY A 182 -19.82 22.40 -12.35
N SER A 183 -19.58 23.68 -12.67
CA SER A 183 -20.15 24.43 -13.79
C SER A 183 -19.07 24.99 -14.73
N GLY A 184 -18.21 24.12 -15.28
CA GLY A 184 -17.74 24.24 -16.67
C GLY A 184 -16.65 25.27 -17.04
N TYR A 185 -15.63 25.52 -16.22
CA TYR A 185 -14.44 26.28 -16.63
C TYR A 185 -13.16 25.66 -16.05
N ASP A 186 -12.05 25.73 -16.79
CA ASP A 186 -10.77 25.00 -16.65
C ASP A 186 -10.05 25.07 -15.31
N ALA A 187 -9.27 24.02 -14.98
CA ALA A 187 -8.64 23.78 -13.68
C ALA A 187 -7.61 24.87 -13.44
N VAL A 188 -7.73 25.57 -12.31
CA VAL A 188 -6.75 26.58 -11.90
C VAL A 188 -6.20 26.15 -10.55
N ASP A 189 -4.87 26.06 -10.48
CA ASP A 189 -4.12 25.77 -9.27
C ASP A 189 -4.30 26.91 -8.25
N THR A 190 -4.31 26.58 -6.96
CA THR A 190 -4.51 27.53 -5.87
C THR A 190 -3.28 28.40 -5.57
N ASP A 191 -2.14 28.15 -6.20
CA ASP A 191 -0.93 28.99 -6.10
C ASP A 191 -0.88 30.13 -7.14
N ASP A 192 -1.59 29.98 -8.26
CA ASP A 192 -1.70 30.97 -9.36
C ASP A 192 -2.44 32.28 -8.98
N PHE A 193 -2.92 32.40 -7.73
CA PHE A 193 -3.56 33.62 -7.20
C PHE A 193 -2.83 34.25 -6.01
N SER A 194 -1.50 34.17 -5.99
CA SER A 194 -0.68 35.04 -5.13
C SER A 194 -0.02 36.17 -5.94
N TYR A 195 -0.61 37.37 -5.86
CA TYR A 195 0.09 38.65 -6.08
C TYR A 195 0.61 39.19 -4.75
#